data_AF-A0A8T7LMC6-F1
#
_entry.id   AF-A0A8T7LMC6-F1
#
_cell.length_a   1.000
_cell.length_b   1.000
_cell.length_c   1.000
_cell.angle_alpha   90.00
_cell.angle_beta   90.00
_cell.angle_gamma   90.00
#
_symmetry.space_group_name_H-M   'P 1'
#
loop_
_entity.id
_entity.type
_entity.pdbx_description
1 polymer ?
#
loop_
_entity_poly.entity_id
_entity_poly.type
_entity_poly.pdbx_seq_one_letter_code
_entity_poly.pdbx_strand_id
1 'polypeptide(L)'
;MNTERVYRYPRQFTIIVEVLAAAAVAVALALLGRDTLRLLWAIYTIDVSLYARLPWLDDLVAIISGATATSPATFADLLPALLWAAFALLLALLLRNSMPMVRTSARGMLVEFAGDWLPVPWENVRAIKVTESGDRYVLLAETDHNRLTGWHRFYCFVYRLGLHPAFLITSQISDFNELVKTLLSETDRAARALDTGRKAELQEHASSPLFRLLLSPASFFAQRASQRDAPAPATTATGDVVSSRYPRRIGAVFVWTAAAVAVAAILRYLTLILTYLALTFPVLRGLPVFDRLDLRLLPAPWWLLLEAHIVLVLLLGVASAIYHLLPALEARHEGLAVRRLRGWTVVPWARLRAVKVTELSANSQVVLVQLAGGLPLESRLTSFLYDGSLSPGVLLTSAISNFEALLQRVVVEVMRYPPETSAPEQPPIFQSDARSDLLLLGLQSSIAIDRLVEESRADASTHAFQMGRLLQALKPAFALALLPALLIFSDRSFVQHVIPDGRIAAAALVMLLLALLEWPLVSLGVIALDEMSGGGEEGARPFYLYPLVQLPRLVPMLAALIVMLLGAQPLAVIFWLITIGWSFWLAAGLWGALYDWRGGQLLGSGLIPVVFQLMLLIGYLVVRA
;
A
#
# COMPACT_ATOMS: atom_id res chain seq x y z
N MET A 1 45.81 -3.08 12.99
CA MET A 1 45.42 -1.67 12.75
C MET A 1 44.25 -1.69 11.79
N ASN A 2 43.04 -1.35 12.23
CA ASN A 2 41.90 -1.30 11.32
C ASN A 2 42.07 -0.10 10.40
N THR A 3 42.27 -0.36 9.11
CA THR A 3 42.26 0.65 8.07
C THR A 3 40.87 1.26 8.01
N GLU A 4 40.82 2.60 7.93
CA GLU A 4 39.56 3.31 7.80
C GLU A 4 38.89 2.89 6.49
N ARG A 5 37.63 2.44 6.57
CA ARG A 5 36.84 1.99 5.42
C ARG A 5 35.58 2.83 5.29
N VAL A 6 35.21 3.10 4.04
CA VAL A 6 34.02 3.89 3.69
C VAL A 6 33.07 2.98 2.93
N TYR A 7 31.85 2.85 3.44
CA TYR A 7 30.79 2.06 2.86
C TYR A 7 29.77 3.00 2.18
N ARG A 8 29.44 2.71 0.92
CA ARG A 8 28.60 3.59 0.08
C ARG A 8 27.51 2.80 -0.63
N TYR A 9 26.41 3.48 -0.92
CA TYR A 9 25.34 2.92 -1.75
C TYR A 9 25.66 3.08 -3.24
N PRO A 10 25.07 2.25 -4.13
CA PRO A 10 25.21 2.37 -5.56
C PRO A 10 24.75 3.76 -6.03
N ARG A 11 25.60 4.43 -6.81
CA ARG A 11 25.37 5.81 -7.25
C ARG A 11 24.06 6.00 -8.02
N GLN A 12 23.63 4.98 -8.77
CA GLN A 12 22.36 5.00 -9.49
C GLN A 12 21.17 5.16 -8.53
N PHE A 13 21.21 4.46 -7.39
CA PHE A 13 20.14 4.50 -6.41
C PHE A 13 20.09 5.86 -5.71
N THR A 14 21.25 6.39 -5.29
CA THR A 14 21.32 7.71 -4.64
C THR A 14 20.88 8.83 -5.57
N ILE A 15 21.28 8.79 -6.85
CA ILE A 15 20.85 9.79 -7.85
C ILE A 15 19.32 9.78 -8.02
N ILE A 16 18.68 8.61 -8.10
CA ILE A 16 17.23 8.52 -8.25
C ILE A 16 16.52 9.17 -7.06
N VAL A 17 16.97 8.87 -5.83
CA VAL A 17 16.40 9.47 -4.61
C VAL A 17 16.62 10.98 -4.59
N GLU A 18 17.81 11.46 -4.96
CA GLU A 18 18.12 12.89 -5.03
C GLU A 18 17.27 13.62 -6.06
N VAL A 19 17.12 13.06 -7.26
CA VAL A 19 16.30 13.65 -8.34
C VAL A 19 14.83 13.71 -7.92
N LEU A 20 14.29 12.64 -7.32
CA LEU A 20 12.91 12.62 -6.83
C LEU A 20 12.68 13.63 -5.70
N ALA A 21 13.62 13.71 -4.75
CA ALA A 21 13.56 14.67 -3.66
C ALA A 21 13.64 16.12 -4.18
N ALA A 22 14.55 16.39 -5.11
CA ALA A 22 14.70 17.71 -5.74
C ALA A 22 13.46 18.09 -6.54
N ALA A 23 12.90 17.15 -7.32
CA ALA A 23 11.67 17.37 -8.07
C ALA A 23 10.48 17.69 -7.15
N ALA A 24 10.31 16.95 -6.04
CA ALA A 24 9.25 17.20 -5.07
C ALA A 24 9.35 18.61 -4.45
N VAL A 25 10.55 19.03 -4.06
CA VAL A 25 10.79 20.37 -3.53
C VAL A 25 10.58 21.45 -4.59
N ALA A 26 11.08 21.24 -5.81
CA ALA A 26 10.91 22.19 -6.91
C ALA A 26 9.44 22.41 -7.26
N VAL A 27 8.63 21.33 -7.32
CA VAL A 27 7.18 21.41 -7.55
C VAL A 27 6.50 22.17 -6.41
N ALA A 28 6.82 21.86 -5.16
CA ALA A 28 6.22 22.54 -4.02
C ALA A 28 6.58 24.04 -3.96
N LEU A 29 7.81 24.40 -4.30
CA LEU A 29 8.25 25.79 -4.42
C LEU A 29 7.58 26.51 -5.60
N ALA A 30 7.39 25.83 -6.73
CA ALA A 30 6.66 26.39 -7.88
C ALA A 30 5.20 26.67 -7.52
N LEU A 31 4.53 25.77 -6.79
CA LEU A 31 3.18 25.97 -6.28
C LEU A 31 3.10 27.13 -5.29
N LEU A 32 4.03 27.20 -4.33
CA LEU A 32 4.13 28.31 -3.38
C LEU A 32 4.38 29.65 -4.10
N GLY A 33 5.29 29.67 -5.08
CA GLY A 33 5.57 30.84 -5.89
C GLY A 33 4.36 31.31 -6.69
N ARG A 34 3.62 30.37 -7.31
CA ARG A 34 2.36 30.62 -7.99
C ARG A 34 1.35 31.28 -7.06
N ASP A 35 1.10 30.70 -5.88
CA ASP A 35 0.09 31.19 -4.95
C ASP A 35 0.51 32.55 -4.34
N THR A 36 1.81 32.76 -4.11
CA THR A 36 2.35 34.05 -3.66
C THR A 36 2.18 35.14 -4.73
N LEU A 37 2.47 34.83 -5.99
CA LEU A 37 2.25 35.75 -7.11
C LEU A 37 0.77 36.14 -7.23
N ARG A 38 -0.14 35.18 -7.09
CA ARG A 38 -1.58 35.45 -7.10
C ARG A 38 -2.02 36.35 -5.95
N LEU A 39 -1.45 36.15 -4.75
CA LEU A 39 -1.73 37.03 -3.60
C LEU A 39 -1.23 38.45 -3.88
N LEU A 40 -0.01 38.58 -4.41
CA LEU A 40 0.55 39.89 -4.77
C LEU A 40 -0.32 40.59 -5.83
N TRP A 41 -0.80 39.86 -6.83
CA TRP A 41 -1.72 40.40 -7.83
C TRP A 41 -3.07 40.81 -7.25
N ALA A 42 -3.58 40.07 -6.25
CA ALA A 42 -4.80 40.45 -5.55
C ALA A 42 -4.63 41.73 -4.72
N ILE A 43 -3.46 41.93 -4.09
CA ILE A 43 -3.17 43.10 -3.25
C ILE A 43 -2.84 44.34 -4.09
N TYR A 44 -1.96 44.20 -5.09
CA TYR A 44 -1.39 45.33 -5.82
C TYR A 44 -2.09 45.64 -7.14
N THR A 45 -3.05 44.81 -7.57
CA THR A 45 -3.66 44.80 -8.90
C THR A 45 -2.64 44.62 -10.04
N ILE A 46 -3.02 43.94 -11.12
CA ILE A 46 -2.12 43.73 -12.25
C ILE A 46 -2.21 44.95 -13.18
N ASP A 47 -1.06 45.53 -13.51
CA ASP A 47 -0.99 46.59 -14.51
C ASP A 47 -1.19 46.02 -15.92
N VAL A 48 -2.44 46.07 -16.38
CA VAL A 48 -2.90 45.56 -17.68
C VAL A 48 -2.25 46.29 -18.85
N SER A 49 -1.64 47.47 -18.63
CA SER A 49 -0.94 48.22 -19.69
C SER A 49 0.30 47.49 -20.21
N LEU A 50 0.87 46.58 -19.40
CA LEU A 50 2.00 45.73 -19.79
C LEU A 50 1.61 44.64 -20.80
N TYR A 51 0.35 44.20 -20.83
CA TYR A 51 -0.13 43.17 -21.76
C TYR A 51 -0.06 43.64 -23.22
N ALA A 52 -0.29 44.94 -23.45
CA ALA A 52 -0.16 45.55 -24.76
C ALA A 52 1.30 45.56 -25.27
N ARG A 53 2.29 45.51 -24.36
CA ARG A 53 3.72 45.49 -24.72
C ARG A 53 4.30 44.07 -24.77
N LEU A 54 3.74 43.13 -24.01
CA LEU A 54 4.21 41.75 -23.88
C LEU A 54 2.99 40.81 -23.94
N PRO A 55 2.55 40.40 -25.13
CA PRO A 55 1.31 39.62 -25.28
C PRO A 55 1.37 38.22 -24.64
N TRP A 56 2.56 37.63 -24.53
CA TRP A 56 2.78 36.35 -23.83
C TRP A 56 2.56 36.44 -22.30
N LEU A 57 2.50 37.66 -21.75
CA LEU A 57 2.25 37.85 -20.31
C LEU A 57 0.80 37.52 -19.95
N ASP A 58 -0.15 37.71 -20.88
CA ASP A 58 -1.57 37.40 -20.68
C ASP A 58 -1.77 35.88 -20.54
N ASP A 59 -1.20 35.10 -21.45
CA ASP A 59 -1.21 33.62 -21.39
C ASP A 59 -0.56 33.11 -20.09
N LEU A 60 0.57 33.71 -19.69
CA LEU A 60 1.28 33.31 -18.48
C LEU A 60 0.49 33.65 -17.21
N VAL A 61 -0.14 34.84 -17.16
CA VAL A 61 -1.04 35.22 -16.07
C VAL A 61 -2.26 34.30 -16.04
N ALA A 62 -2.85 33.94 -17.17
CA ALA A 62 -3.97 33.00 -17.25
C ALA A 62 -3.61 31.60 -16.74
N ILE A 63 -2.42 31.08 -17.09
CA ILE A 63 -1.91 29.79 -16.59
C ILE A 63 -1.70 29.82 -15.07
N ILE A 64 -1.13 30.92 -14.54
CA ILE A 64 -0.84 31.06 -13.10
C ILE A 64 -2.12 31.26 -12.29
N SER A 65 -3.05 32.08 -12.80
CA SER A 65 -4.31 32.39 -12.13
C SER A 65 -5.28 31.21 -12.14
N GLY A 66 -5.27 30.36 -13.18
CA GLY A 66 -6.05 29.12 -13.25
C GLY A 66 -7.57 29.34 -13.21
N ALA A 67 -8.30 28.79 -14.17
CA ALA A 67 -9.72 29.12 -14.39
C ALA A 67 -10.68 28.84 -13.22
N THR A 68 -10.30 28.01 -12.24
CA THR A 68 -11.21 27.49 -11.20
C THR A 68 -10.73 27.65 -9.76
N ALA A 69 -9.55 28.23 -9.54
CA ALA A 69 -8.99 28.37 -8.20
C ALA A 69 -9.34 29.74 -7.59
N THR A 70 -9.85 29.76 -6.37
CA THR A 70 -10.04 30.97 -5.58
C THR A 70 -8.70 31.65 -5.35
N SER A 71 -8.58 32.92 -5.75
CA SER A 71 -7.35 33.68 -5.53
C SER A 71 -7.13 33.91 -4.03
N PRO A 72 -5.92 33.67 -3.51
CA PRO A 72 -5.58 33.99 -2.12
C PRO A 72 -5.76 35.50 -1.91
N ALA A 73 -6.51 35.86 -0.88
CA ALA A 73 -6.81 37.25 -0.53
C ALA A 73 -5.96 37.72 0.66
N THR A 74 -5.49 36.78 1.48
CA THR A 74 -4.72 37.05 2.68
C THR A 74 -3.47 36.16 2.75
N PHE A 75 -2.48 36.54 3.57
CA PHE A 75 -1.32 35.70 3.85
C PHE A 75 -1.69 34.36 4.49
N ALA A 76 -2.81 34.28 5.21
CA ALA A 76 -3.29 33.03 5.80
C ALA A 76 -3.65 32.00 4.72
N ASP A 77 -4.07 32.44 3.53
CA ASP A 77 -4.40 31.57 2.41
C ASP A 77 -3.18 30.90 1.79
N LEU A 78 -1.96 31.37 2.09
CA LEU A 78 -0.71 30.71 1.72
C LEU A 78 -0.34 29.55 2.65
N LEU A 79 -1.00 29.42 3.80
CA LEU A 79 -0.67 28.39 4.79
C LEU A 79 -0.68 26.96 4.21
N PRO A 80 -1.66 26.55 3.38
CA PRO A 80 -1.63 25.23 2.75
C PRO A 80 -0.41 25.02 1.84
N ALA A 81 -0.03 26.02 1.04
CA ALA A 81 1.13 25.96 0.16
C ALA A 81 2.44 25.92 0.95
N LEU A 82 2.54 26.71 2.02
CA LEU A 82 3.68 26.69 2.94
C LEU A 82 3.81 25.35 3.66
N LEU A 83 2.70 24.76 4.13
CA LEU A 83 2.69 23.44 4.74
C LEU A 83 3.12 22.36 3.74
N TRP A 84 2.69 22.46 2.48
CA TRP A 84 3.15 21.56 1.42
C TRP A 84 4.64 21.70 1.11
N ALA A 85 5.16 22.93 1.03
CA ALA A 85 6.59 23.17 0.85
C ALA A 85 7.40 22.64 2.04
N ALA A 86 6.94 22.87 3.27
CA ALA A 86 7.57 22.34 4.48
C ALA A 86 7.55 20.81 4.50
N PHE A 87 6.42 20.20 4.11
CA PHE A 87 6.30 18.76 4.00
C PHE A 87 7.21 18.17 2.91
N ALA A 88 7.29 18.80 1.74
CA ALA A 88 8.16 18.36 0.66
C ALA A 88 9.64 18.45 1.06
N LEU A 89 10.05 19.53 1.72
CA LEU A 89 11.40 19.69 2.27
C LEU A 89 11.70 18.63 3.35
N LEU A 90 10.76 18.41 4.26
CA LEU A 90 10.85 17.38 5.29
C LEU A 90 11.04 16.00 4.65
N LEU A 91 10.20 15.65 3.67
CA LEU A 91 10.26 14.38 2.97
C LEU A 91 11.57 14.21 2.21
N ALA A 92 12.01 15.24 1.49
CA ALA A 92 13.29 15.27 0.79
C ALA A 92 14.47 15.05 1.75
N LEU A 93 14.46 15.71 2.91
CA LEU A 93 15.48 15.56 3.94
C LEU A 93 15.48 14.14 4.52
N LEU A 94 14.30 13.58 4.81
CA LEU A 94 14.17 12.21 5.33
C LEU A 94 14.63 11.16 4.32
N LEU A 95 14.25 11.30 3.05
CA LEU A 95 14.62 10.39 1.97
C LEU A 95 16.13 10.44 1.69
N ARG A 96 16.70 11.64 1.56
CA ARG A 96 18.13 11.81 1.30
C ARG A 96 19.00 11.24 2.43
N ASN A 97 18.56 11.39 3.67
CA ASN A 97 19.29 10.88 4.84
C ASN A 97 18.90 9.44 5.23
N SER A 98 17.99 8.79 4.51
CA SER A 98 17.59 7.40 4.80
C SER A 98 18.68 6.38 4.43
N MET A 99 19.67 6.79 3.64
CA MET A 99 20.76 5.97 3.12
C MET A 99 22.12 6.66 3.37
N PRO A 100 22.53 6.80 4.64
CA PRO A 100 23.74 7.52 4.98
C PRO A 100 24.98 6.73 4.55
N MET A 101 26.02 7.41 4.05
CA MET A 101 27.34 6.80 3.97
C MET A 101 27.87 6.54 5.37
N VAL A 102 28.55 5.41 5.55
CA VAL A 102 29.11 4.99 6.84
C VAL A 102 30.60 4.82 6.70
N ARG A 103 31.36 5.49 7.55
CA ARG A 103 32.81 5.33 7.63
C ARG A 103 33.18 4.74 8.98
N THR A 104 33.90 3.63 8.98
CA THR A 104 34.28 2.93 10.21
C THR A 104 35.76 3.15 10.52
N SER A 105 36.06 3.38 11.79
CA SER A 105 37.43 3.53 12.30
C SER A 105 37.58 2.79 13.63
N ALA A 106 38.81 2.68 14.13
CA ALA A 106 39.05 2.11 15.46
C ALA A 106 38.45 2.92 16.62
N ARG A 107 38.15 4.21 16.41
CA ARG A 107 37.57 5.10 17.44
C ARG A 107 36.04 5.08 17.47
N GLY A 108 35.41 4.63 16.39
CA GLY A 108 33.97 4.73 16.20
C GLY A 108 33.62 4.76 14.73
N MET A 109 32.35 5.07 14.46
CA MET A 109 31.83 5.28 13.12
C MET A 109 31.46 6.74 12.88
N LEU A 110 31.59 7.17 11.64
CA LEU A 110 31.07 8.45 11.15
C LEU A 110 29.88 8.14 10.23
N VAL A 111 28.75 8.76 10.54
CA VAL A 111 27.51 8.63 9.76
C VAL A 111 27.28 9.94 9.03
N GLU A 112 27.17 9.89 7.71
CA GLU A 112 26.88 11.08 6.92
C GLU A 112 25.45 11.57 7.18
N PHE A 113 25.30 12.87 7.43
CA PHE A 113 24.00 13.53 7.56
C PHE A 113 24.07 14.94 6.98
N ALA A 114 23.20 15.24 6.02
CA ALA A 114 23.08 16.55 5.39
C ALA A 114 24.42 17.15 4.86
N GLY A 115 25.36 16.30 4.42
CA GLY A 115 26.67 16.70 3.90
C GLY A 115 27.77 16.88 4.95
N ASP A 116 27.50 16.59 6.22
CA ASP A 116 28.49 16.55 7.31
C ASP A 116 28.58 15.14 7.92
N TRP A 117 29.62 14.89 8.72
CA TRP A 117 29.87 13.59 9.35
C TRP A 117 29.58 13.64 10.85
N LEU A 118 28.61 12.84 11.29
CA LEU A 118 28.26 12.69 12.70
C LEU A 118 29.10 11.58 13.35
N PRO A 119 29.91 11.89 14.38
CA PRO A 119 30.71 10.89 15.09
C PRO A 119 29.87 10.10 16.08
N VAL A 120 29.86 8.78 15.91
CA VAL A 120 29.23 7.81 16.80
C VAL A 120 30.33 6.88 17.36
N PRO A 121 30.77 7.11 18.60
CA PRO A 121 31.68 6.20 19.29
C PRO A 121 31.06 4.81 19.47
N TRP A 122 31.89 3.76 19.41
CA TRP A 122 31.43 2.36 19.53
C TRP A 122 30.67 2.09 20.84
N GLU A 123 31.09 2.73 21.93
CA GLU A 123 30.47 2.64 23.26
C GLU A 123 29.04 3.19 23.33
N ASN A 124 28.65 4.04 22.38
CA ASN A 124 27.33 4.68 22.36
C ASN A 124 26.34 3.96 21.43
N VAL A 125 26.75 2.84 20.83
CA VAL A 125 25.85 1.97 20.06
C VAL A 125 25.14 1.06 21.05
N ARG A 126 23.85 1.30 21.23
CA ARG A 126 23.05 0.64 22.27
C ARG A 126 22.49 -0.70 21.81
N ALA A 127 21.97 -0.74 20.59
CA ALA A 127 21.36 -1.93 20.03
C ALA A 127 21.49 -1.92 18.51
N ILE A 128 21.72 -3.11 17.94
CA ILE A 128 21.69 -3.33 16.50
C ILE A 128 20.50 -4.25 16.24
N LYS A 129 19.50 -3.73 15.54
CA LYS A 129 18.25 -4.44 15.26
C LYS A 129 18.25 -4.86 13.80
N VAL A 130 18.08 -6.16 13.56
CA VAL A 130 18.07 -6.72 12.20
C VAL A 130 16.63 -7.01 11.80
N THR A 131 16.23 -6.53 10.62
CA THR A 131 15.06 -7.06 9.91
C THR A 131 15.56 -7.78 8.67
N GLU A 132 15.41 -9.10 8.68
CA GLU A 132 15.71 -9.98 7.55
C GLU A 132 14.43 -10.36 6.81
N SER A 133 14.53 -10.46 5.50
CA SER A 133 13.48 -10.92 4.60
C SER A 133 14.09 -11.45 3.30
N GLY A 134 14.36 -12.76 3.24
CA GLY A 134 15.10 -13.37 2.12
C GLY A 134 16.50 -12.79 2.01
N ASP A 135 16.94 -12.42 0.81
CA ASP A 135 18.28 -11.82 0.58
C ASP A 135 18.39 -10.33 0.96
N ARG A 136 17.32 -9.72 1.47
CA ARG A 136 17.28 -8.29 1.80
C ARG A 136 17.32 -8.09 3.31
N TYR A 137 18.27 -7.26 3.75
CA TYR A 137 18.48 -6.95 5.16
C TYR A 137 18.35 -5.45 5.40
N VAL A 138 17.67 -5.08 6.48
CA VAL A 138 17.63 -3.70 6.98
C VAL A 138 18.01 -3.70 8.45
N LEU A 139 19.12 -3.05 8.75
CA LEU A 139 19.64 -2.85 10.08
C LEU A 139 19.24 -1.47 10.59
N LEU A 140 18.80 -1.42 11.84
CA LEU A 140 18.66 -0.19 12.59
C LEU A 140 19.71 -0.19 13.70
N ALA A 141 20.64 0.75 13.64
CA ALA A 141 21.63 0.97 14.68
C ALA A 141 21.12 2.09 15.60
N GLU A 142 20.78 1.73 16.84
CA GLU A 142 20.31 2.67 17.86
C GLU A 142 21.48 3.20 18.67
N THR A 143 21.48 4.51 18.93
CA THR A 143 22.54 5.18 19.69
C THR A 143 21.98 5.83 20.95
N ASP A 144 22.89 6.13 21.88
CA ASP A 144 22.56 6.92 23.07
C ASP A 144 22.30 8.40 22.75
N HIS A 145 21.65 9.09 23.69
CA HIS A 145 21.23 10.48 23.53
C HIS A 145 22.44 11.42 23.26
N ASN A 146 22.25 12.40 22.37
CA ASN A 146 23.19 13.47 21.97
C ASN A 146 24.27 13.15 20.92
N ARG A 147 24.34 11.95 20.35
CA ARG A 147 25.29 11.65 19.24
C ARG A 147 24.71 11.83 17.85
N LEU A 148 23.40 11.64 17.72
CA LEU A 148 22.66 11.88 16.48
C LEU A 148 21.64 13.00 16.68
N THR A 149 21.27 13.66 15.58
CA THR A 149 20.29 14.75 15.58
C THR A 149 18.88 14.25 15.92
N GLY A 150 17.98 15.16 16.32
CA GLY A 150 16.57 14.82 16.57
C GLY A 150 15.88 14.11 15.40
N TRP A 151 16.33 14.36 14.17
CA TRP A 151 15.87 13.69 12.95
C TRP A 151 16.04 12.17 12.99
N HIS A 152 17.12 11.69 13.60
CA HIS A 152 17.41 10.28 13.70
C HIS A 152 16.40 9.51 14.58
N ARG A 153 15.61 10.23 15.39
CA ARG A 153 14.50 9.62 16.12
C ARG A 153 13.37 9.20 15.20
N PHE A 154 13.20 9.87 14.05
CA PHE A 154 12.20 9.53 13.06
C PHE A 154 12.43 8.12 12.49
N TYR A 155 13.69 7.72 12.28
CA TYR A 155 14.00 6.38 11.78
C TYR A 155 13.63 5.30 12.78
N CYS A 156 13.88 5.50 14.08
CA CYS A 156 13.40 4.59 15.13
C CYS A 156 11.86 4.60 15.25
N PHE A 157 11.23 5.76 15.03
CA PHE A 157 9.77 5.89 15.03
C PHE A 157 9.14 5.12 13.87
N VAL A 158 9.65 5.26 12.65
CA VAL A 158 9.20 4.50 11.49
C VAL A 158 9.50 3.00 11.67
N TYR A 159 10.65 2.65 12.25
CA TYR A 159 11.03 1.25 12.45
C TYR A 159 10.18 0.56 13.53
N ARG A 160 9.91 1.18 14.68
CA ARG A 160 9.20 0.51 15.80
C ARG A 160 8.39 1.45 16.71
N LEU A 161 8.03 2.64 16.25
CA LEU A 161 7.38 3.69 17.04
C LEU A 161 8.20 4.07 18.29
N GLY A 162 9.52 3.90 18.24
CA GLY A 162 10.44 4.35 19.29
C GLY A 162 10.93 5.78 19.03
N LEU A 163 11.37 6.48 20.08
CA LEU A 163 11.91 7.85 19.96
C LEU A 163 13.41 7.91 20.26
N HIS A 164 14.11 6.78 20.17
CA HIS A 164 15.57 6.74 20.31
C HIS A 164 16.25 7.18 19.01
N PRO A 165 17.37 7.92 19.08
CA PRO A 165 18.12 8.26 17.88
C PRO A 165 18.69 6.99 17.23
N ALA A 166 18.45 6.83 15.92
CA ALA A 166 18.94 5.69 15.16
C ALA A 166 19.16 6.03 13.68
N PHE A 167 19.95 5.24 12.98
CA PHE A 167 20.09 5.33 11.53
C PHE A 167 19.92 3.95 10.89
N LEU A 168 19.56 3.94 9.61
CA LEU A 168 19.26 2.73 8.84
C LEU A 168 20.46 2.36 7.95
N ILE A 169 20.77 1.07 7.91
CA ILE A 169 21.71 0.48 6.94
C ILE A 169 20.95 -0.61 6.18
N THR A 170 20.91 -0.54 4.86
CA THR A 170 20.28 -1.58 4.02
C THR A 170 21.33 -2.47 3.35
N SER A 171 20.94 -3.67 2.94
CA SER A 171 21.83 -4.64 2.29
C SER A 171 22.42 -4.18 0.95
N GLN A 172 21.93 -3.07 0.39
CA GLN A 172 22.47 -2.50 -0.85
C GLN A 172 23.77 -1.73 -0.64
N ILE A 173 24.18 -1.46 0.60
CA ILE A 173 25.47 -0.80 0.88
C ILE A 173 26.63 -1.72 0.46
N SER A 174 27.70 -1.14 -0.08
CA SER A 174 28.91 -1.88 -0.43
C SER A 174 29.42 -2.69 0.77
N ASP A 175 29.87 -3.93 0.56
CA ASP A 175 30.49 -4.78 1.59
C ASP A 175 29.67 -4.92 2.89
N PHE A 176 28.33 -4.98 2.76
CA PHE A 176 27.39 -5.05 3.88
C PHE A 176 27.79 -6.06 4.96
N ASN A 177 28.13 -7.29 4.58
CA ASN A 177 28.51 -8.35 5.53
C ASN A 177 29.75 -8.00 6.35
N GLU A 178 30.70 -7.28 5.77
CA GLU A 178 31.90 -6.85 6.46
C GLU A 178 31.61 -5.68 7.41
N LEU A 179 30.75 -4.74 6.99
CA LEU A 179 30.27 -3.66 7.85
C LEU A 179 29.56 -4.22 9.09
N VAL A 180 28.67 -5.21 8.94
CA VAL A 180 27.99 -5.86 10.07
C VAL A 180 28.97 -6.54 11.01
N LYS A 181 29.93 -7.31 10.47
CA LYS A 181 30.97 -7.96 11.28
C LYS A 181 31.80 -6.92 12.05
N THR A 182 32.13 -5.80 11.42
CA THR A 182 32.89 -4.71 12.05
C THR A 182 32.09 -4.06 13.16
N LEU A 183 30.81 -3.75 12.92
CA LEU A 183 29.90 -3.19 13.91
C LEU A 183 29.80 -4.10 15.15
N LEU A 184 29.57 -5.41 14.96
CA LEU A 184 29.41 -6.34 16.08
C LEU A 184 30.72 -6.57 16.83
N SER A 185 31.83 -6.80 16.12
CA SER A 185 33.12 -7.06 16.78
C SER A 185 33.67 -5.86 17.55
N GLU A 186 33.54 -4.64 17.02
CA GLU A 186 34.04 -3.43 17.69
C GLU A 186 33.12 -2.96 18.81
N THR A 187 31.79 -3.11 18.68
CA THR A 187 30.87 -2.83 19.80
C THR A 187 31.07 -3.80 20.96
N ASP A 188 31.26 -5.10 20.68
CA ASP A 188 31.60 -6.09 21.70
C ASP A 188 32.97 -5.84 22.34
N ARG A 189 33.93 -5.32 21.58
CA ARG A 189 35.25 -4.96 22.09
C ARG A 189 35.16 -3.72 22.99
N ALA A 190 34.44 -2.69 22.59
CA ALA A 190 34.22 -1.48 23.37
C ALA A 190 33.47 -1.77 24.68
N ALA A 191 32.42 -2.60 24.63
CA ALA A 191 31.67 -3.04 25.81
C ALA A 191 32.55 -3.81 26.81
N ARG A 192 33.50 -4.63 26.32
CA ARG A 192 34.48 -5.32 27.18
C ARG A 192 35.53 -4.38 27.76
N ALA A 193 35.94 -3.34 27.04
CA ALA A 193 36.96 -2.40 27.48
C ALA A 193 36.45 -1.42 28.55
N LEU A 194 35.15 -1.12 28.56
CA LEU A 194 34.54 -0.14 29.46
C LEU A 194 33.96 -0.74 30.76
N ASP A 195 34.03 -2.06 30.94
CA ASP A 195 33.48 -2.81 32.09
C ASP A 195 31.99 -2.50 32.40
N THR A 196 31.28 -1.88 31.46
CA THR A 196 29.94 -1.33 31.64
C THR A 196 28.83 -2.38 31.58
N GLY A 197 29.16 -3.66 31.35
CA GLY A 197 28.21 -4.77 31.30
C GLY A 197 27.13 -4.70 30.21
N ARG A 198 27.00 -3.55 29.52
CA ARG A 198 26.04 -3.31 28.43
C ARG A 198 26.68 -3.71 27.11
N LYS A 199 26.61 -5.01 26.78
CA LYS A 199 26.86 -5.47 25.41
C LYS A 199 25.78 -4.90 24.50
N ALA A 200 26.15 -4.39 23.34
CA ALA A 200 25.19 -4.02 22.31
C ALA A 200 24.40 -5.29 21.93
N GLU A 201 23.13 -5.37 22.33
CA GLU A 201 22.33 -6.55 22.04
C GLU A 201 22.02 -6.56 20.53
N LEU A 202 22.51 -7.59 19.83
CA LEU A 202 22.01 -7.96 18.53
C LEU A 202 20.58 -8.49 18.72
N GLN A 203 19.60 -7.63 18.49
CA GLN A 203 18.21 -8.00 18.65
C GLN A 203 17.63 -8.41 17.29
N GLU A 204 17.90 -9.64 16.86
CA GLU A 204 17.25 -10.26 15.69
C GLU A 204 15.73 -10.37 15.88
N HIS A 205 15.29 -10.44 17.15
CA HIS A 205 13.87 -10.47 17.53
C HIS A 205 13.16 -9.10 17.46
N ALA A 206 13.90 -8.02 17.18
CA ALA A 206 13.40 -6.64 17.20
C ALA A 206 13.04 -6.08 15.82
N SER A 207 12.70 -6.95 14.86
CA SER A 207 12.34 -6.58 13.49
C SER A 207 11.17 -5.58 13.40
N SER A 208 11.24 -4.66 12.45
CA SER A 208 10.17 -3.69 12.17
C SER A 208 9.01 -4.33 11.40
N PRO A 209 7.75 -4.14 11.82
CA PRO A 209 6.59 -4.60 11.06
C PRO A 209 6.44 -3.86 9.72
N LEU A 210 6.80 -2.57 9.67
CA LEU A 210 6.72 -1.76 8.46
C LEU A 210 7.79 -2.18 7.44
N PHE A 211 9.04 -2.37 7.87
CA PHE A 211 10.08 -2.86 6.95
C PHE A 211 9.87 -4.32 6.59
N ARG A 212 9.32 -5.16 7.47
CA ARG A 212 8.85 -6.49 7.07
C ARG A 212 7.80 -6.38 5.97
N LEU A 213 6.78 -5.53 6.14
CA LEU A 213 5.76 -5.30 5.12
C LEU A 213 6.37 -4.80 3.79
N LEU A 214 7.35 -3.90 3.83
CA LEU A 214 7.99 -3.34 2.64
C LEU A 214 8.98 -4.30 1.97
N LEU A 215 9.71 -5.10 2.73
CA LEU A 215 10.75 -6.01 2.21
C LEU A 215 10.17 -7.34 1.74
N SER A 216 9.22 -7.89 2.49
CA SER A 216 8.39 -9.03 2.10
C SER A 216 7.10 -9.00 2.92
N PRO A 217 5.98 -8.54 2.35
CA PRO A 217 4.73 -8.48 3.09
C PRO A 217 4.23 -9.85 3.58
N ALA A 218 4.75 -10.97 3.04
CA ALA A 218 4.59 -12.30 3.60
C ALA A 218 5.26 -12.49 4.99
N SER A 219 6.43 -11.88 5.22
CA SER A 219 7.17 -11.96 6.50
C SER A 219 6.46 -11.24 7.66
N PHE A 220 5.54 -10.33 7.36
CA PHE A 220 4.67 -9.70 8.36
C PHE A 220 3.74 -10.72 9.03
N PHE A 221 3.33 -11.75 8.29
CA PHE A 221 2.43 -12.81 8.76
C PHE A 221 3.16 -14.01 9.39
N ALA A 222 4.49 -14.05 9.35
CA ALA A 222 5.28 -15.16 9.90
C ALA A 222 5.28 -15.20 11.44
N GLN A 223 5.23 -16.41 11.99
CA GLN A 223 5.34 -16.66 13.43
C GLN A 223 6.79 -16.40 13.91
N ARG A 224 6.99 -15.82 15.10
CA ARG A 224 8.35 -15.55 15.63
C ARG A 224 9.00 -16.84 16.14
N ALA A 225 10.31 -17.01 15.90
CA ALA A 225 11.11 -18.14 16.39
C ALA A 225 10.94 -18.40 17.91
N SER A 226 10.94 -17.35 18.73
CA SER A 226 10.74 -17.47 20.20
C SER A 226 9.36 -18.01 20.62
N GLN A 227 8.35 -17.97 19.75
CA GLN A 227 7.05 -18.59 20.00
C GLN A 227 6.97 -20.05 19.50
N ARG A 228 7.95 -20.47 18.69
CA ARG A 228 8.16 -21.86 18.24
C ARG A 228 8.93 -22.68 19.28
N ASP A 229 9.88 -22.02 19.96
CA ASP A 229 10.71 -22.63 21.03
C ASP A 229 10.07 -22.53 22.42
N ALA A 230 8.99 -21.76 22.56
CA ALA A 230 8.14 -21.90 23.74
C ALA A 230 7.52 -23.30 23.69
N PRO A 231 7.71 -24.15 24.73
CA PRO A 231 7.06 -25.46 24.74
C PRO A 231 5.59 -25.22 24.48
N ALA A 232 5.05 -25.87 23.44
CA ALA A 232 3.63 -25.85 23.16
C ALA A 232 2.93 -26.01 24.52
N PRO A 233 2.12 -25.03 24.98
CA PRO A 233 1.47 -25.16 26.25
C PRO A 233 0.80 -26.52 26.20
N ALA A 234 1.15 -27.40 27.13
CA ALA A 234 0.65 -28.77 27.15
C ALA A 234 -0.87 -28.65 27.15
N THR A 235 -1.46 -28.71 25.96
CA THR A 235 -2.87 -28.80 25.76
C THR A 235 -3.14 -30.22 26.17
N THR A 236 -3.39 -30.38 27.46
CA THR A 236 -4.33 -31.37 27.91
C THR A 236 -5.49 -31.28 26.92
N ALA A 237 -5.66 -32.33 26.11
CA ALA A 237 -6.71 -32.44 25.09
C ALA A 237 -8.14 -32.41 25.70
N THR A 238 -8.24 -32.01 26.97
CA THR A 238 -9.43 -31.77 27.79
C THR A 238 -9.82 -30.30 27.88
N GLY A 239 -9.02 -29.37 27.33
CA GLY A 239 -9.39 -27.95 27.22
C GLY A 239 -10.40 -27.74 26.09
N ASP A 240 -11.66 -27.53 26.46
CA ASP A 240 -12.82 -27.57 25.57
C ASP A 240 -12.89 -26.38 24.56
N VAL A 241 -12.04 -25.35 24.74
CA VAL A 241 -12.00 -24.16 23.89
C VAL A 241 -10.55 -23.75 23.59
N VAL A 242 -10.19 -23.69 22.30
CA VAL A 242 -8.89 -23.17 21.85
C VAL A 242 -9.07 -21.70 21.44
N SER A 243 -8.63 -20.77 22.28
CA SER A 243 -8.68 -19.34 21.99
C SER A 243 -7.39 -18.86 21.30
N SER A 244 -7.55 -18.03 20.27
CA SER A 244 -6.46 -17.45 19.50
C SER A 244 -6.68 -15.95 19.30
N ARG A 245 -5.61 -15.16 19.48
CA ARG A 245 -5.63 -13.70 19.35
C ARG A 245 -4.39 -13.23 18.61
N TYR A 246 -4.57 -12.20 17.80
CA TYR A 246 -3.44 -11.54 17.17
C TYR A 246 -2.61 -10.75 18.18
N PRO A 247 -1.28 -10.63 17.97
CA PRO A 247 -0.44 -9.75 18.75
C PRO A 247 -1.02 -8.34 18.77
N ARG A 248 -1.00 -7.69 19.95
CA ARG A 248 -1.61 -6.36 20.16
C ARG A 248 -1.19 -5.33 19.12
N ARG A 249 0.02 -5.42 18.59
CA ARG A 249 0.55 -4.51 17.55
C ARG A 249 -0.18 -4.67 16.22
N ILE A 250 -0.37 -5.90 15.74
CA ILE A 250 -1.08 -6.16 14.48
C ILE A 250 -2.54 -5.74 14.64
N GLY A 251 -3.19 -6.18 15.74
CA GLY A 251 -4.54 -5.75 16.06
C GLY A 251 -4.67 -4.23 16.14
N ALA A 252 -3.72 -3.55 16.79
CA ALA A 252 -3.72 -2.10 16.89
C ALA A 252 -3.64 -1.41 15.52
N VAL A 253 -2.82 -1.89 14.57
CA VAL A 253 -2.74 -1.30 13.23
C VAL A 253 -4.11 -1.33 12.54
N PHE A 254 -4.79 -2.47 12.51
CA PHE A 254 -6.11 -2.56 11.87
C PHE A 254 -7.18 -1.75 12.61
N VAL A 255 -7.16 -1.75 13.95
CA VAL A 255 -8.09 -0.96 14.78
C VAL A 255 -7.88 0.55 14.56
N TRP A 256 -6.64 1.02 14.59
CA TRP A 256 -6.33 2.44 14.38
C TRP A 256 -6.61 2.88 12.95
N THR A 257 -6.32 2.06 11.94
CA THR A 257 -6.66 2.37 10.54
C THR A 257 -8.18 2.46 10.37
N ALA A 258 -8.95 1.49 10.89
CA ALA A 258 -10.40 1.52 10.86
C ALA A 258 -10.96 2.75 11.61
N ALA A 259 -10.42 3.06 12.79
CA ALA A 259 -10.81 4.24 13.57
C ALA A 259 -10.51 5.54 12.83
N ALA A 260 -9.34 5.66 12.19
CA ALA A 260 -8.96 6.83 11.40
C ALA A 260 -9.90 7.04 10.22
N VAL A 261 -10.23 5.97 9.48
CA VAL A 261 -11.22 6.02 8.38
C VAL A 261 -12.60 6.41 8.91
N ALA A 262 -13.05 5.85 10.04
CA ALA A 262 -14.34 6.18 10.64
C ALA A 262 -14.42 7.64 11.11
N VAL A 263 -13.39 8.14 11.79
CA VAL A 263 -13.31 9.55 12.20
C VAL A 263 -13.31 10.48 10.99
N ALA A 264 -12.50 10.17 9.98
CA ALA A 264 -12.46 10.97 8.75
C ALA A 264 -13.80 10.95 7.99
N ALA A 265 -14.51 9.81 7.98
CA ALA A 265 -15.86 9.70 7.42
C ALA A 265 -16.88 10.55 8.17
N ILE A 266 -16.84 10.56 9.50
CA ILE A 266 -17.70 11.42 10.33
C ILE A 266 -17.39 12.89 10.08
N LEU A 267 -16.12 13.27 10.02
CA LEU A 267 -15.72 14.64 9.71
C LEU A 267 -16.22 15.06 8.31
N ARG A 268 -16.06 14.19 7.30
CA ARG A 268 -16.58 14.43 5.95
C ARG A 268 -18.10 14.61 5.95
N TYR A 269 -18.83 13.74 6.65
CA TYR A 269 -20.29 13.82 6.80
C TYR A 269 -20.73 15.15 7.43
N LEU A 270 -20.08 15.57 8.51
CA LEU A 270 -20.35 16.85 9.17
C LEU A 270 -20.09 18.02 8.21
N THR A 271 -18.97 18.02 7.49
CA THR A 271 -18.67 19.06 6.50
C THR A 271 -19.77 19.16 5.44
N LEU A 272 -20.22 18.03 4.88
CA LEU A 272 -21.27 18.03 3.84
C LEU A 272 -22.61 18.55 4.36
N ILE A 273 -23.01 18.16 5.57
CA ILE A 273 -24.24 18.64 6.20
C ILE A 273 -24.15 20.14 6.51
N LEU A 274 -23.03 20.60 7.04
CA LEU A 274 -22.84 22.02 7.34
C LEU A 274 -22.86 22.85 6.05
N THR A 275 -22.26 22.37 4.96
CA THR A 275 -22.33 23.00 3.64
C THR A 275 -23.77 23.06 3.14
N TYR A 276 -24.52 21.96 3.24
CA TYR A 276 -25.94 21.93 2.88
C TYR A 276 -26.76 22.96 3.69
N LEU A 277 -26.52 23.02 5.00
CA LEU A 277 -27.25 23.91 5.91
C LEU A 277 -26.93 25.38 5.62
N ALA A 278 -25.66 25.73 5.34
CA ALA A 278 -25.27 27.08 4.94
C ALA A 278 -25.81 27.50 3.56
N LEU A 279 -25.94 26.56 2.63
CA LEU A 279 -26.56 26.84 1.32
C LEU A 279 -28.07 27.04 1.45
N THR A 280 -28.74 26.25 2.29
CA THR A 280 -30.20 26.28 2.47
C THR A 280 -30.65 27.43 3.38
N PHE A 281 -29.87 27.76 4.41
CA PHE A 281 -30.18 28.81 5.39
C PHE A 281 -29.06 29.86 5.39
N PRO A 282 -29.15 30.92 4.56
CA PRO A 282 -28.10 31.94 4.44
C PRO A 282 -27.77 32.65 5.76
N VAL A 283 -28.72 32.72 6.70
CA VAL A 283 -28.54 33.30 8.04
C VAL A 283 -27.40 32.63 8.81
N LEU A 284 -27.16 31.33 8.57
CA LEU A 284 -26.12 30.58 9.27
C LEU A 284 -24.70 30.88 8.77
N ARG A 285 -24.55 31.50 7.59
CA ARG A 285 -23.23 31.83 7.02
C ARG A 285 -22.43 32.81 7.86
N GLY A 286 -23.09 33.64 8.66
CA GLY A 286 -22.43 34.60 9.55
C GLY A 286 -21.80 33.99 10.82
N LEU A 287 -21.98 32.68 11.05
CA LEU A 287 -21.39 31.99 12.20
C LEU A 287 -19.98 31.46 11.87
N PRO A 288 -19.03 31.50 12.83
CA PRO A 288 -17.61 31.20 12.57
C PRO A 288 -17.33 29.76 12.11
N VAL A 289 -18.26 28.83 12.35
CA VAL A 289 -18.17 27.44 11.87
C VAL A 289 -18.47 27.32 10.38
N PHE A 290 -19.35 28.18 9.84
CA PHE A 290 -19.78 28.14 8.44
C PHE A 290 -18.94 29.05 7.52
N ASP A 291 -18.30 30.08 8.08
CA ASP A 291 -17.40 31.00 7.36
C ASP A 291 -16.14 30.29 6.81
N ARG A 292 -15.80 29.11 7.35
CA ARG A 292 -14.66 28.29 6.89
C ARG A 292 -15.01 27.28 5.79
N LEU A 293 -16.27 27.22 5.35
CA LEU A 293 -16.72 26.25 4.34
C LEU A 293 -16.53 26.83 2.93
N ASP A 294 -16.06 26.00 1.98
CA ASP A 294 -16.03 26.37 0.55
C ASP A 294 -17.47 26.30 0.00
N LEU A 295 -18.19 27.43 0.09
CA LEU A 295 -19.58 27.54 -0.33
C LEU A 295 -19.67 27.84 -1.83
N ARG A 296 -19.60 26.79 -2.66
CA ARG A 296 -19.93 26.89 -4.08
C ARG A 296 -21.44 26.88 -4.27
N LEU A 297 -21.95 27.76 -5.14
CA LEU A 297 -23.35 27.75 -5.55
C LEU A 297 -23.61 26.47 -6.35
N LEU A 298 -24.23 25.49 -5.71
CA LEU A 298 -24.57 24.20 -6.32
C LEU A 298 -26.02 24.25 -6.83
N PRO A 299 -26.29 23.73 -8.04
CA PRO A 299 -27.62 23.77 -8.63
C PRO A 299 -28.68 22.96 -7.84
N ALA A 300 -28.25 22.01 -7.00
CA ALA A 300 -29.13 21.19 -6.19
C ALA A 300 -28.51 20.91 -4.79
N PRO A 301 -28.71 21.81 -3.81
CA PRO A 301 -28.12 21.65 -2.49
C PRO A 301 -28.57 20.37 -1.77
N TRP A 302 -29.76 19.83 -2.05
CA TRP A 302 -30.23 18.57 -1.45
C TRP A 302 -29.35 17.36 -1.79
N TRP A 303 -28.62 17.40 -2.93
CA TRP A 303 -27.71 16.32 -3.33
C TRP A 303 -26.61 16.10 -2.27
N LEU A 304 -26.13 17.18 -1.64
CA LEU A 304 -25.13 17.11 -0.56
C LEU A 304 -25.61 16.25 0.61
N LEU A 305 -26.90 16.28 0.92
CA LEU A 305 -27.47 15.48 2.00
C LEU A 305 -27.49 14.00 1.60
N LEU A 306 -27.88 13.67 0.38
CA LEU A 306 -27.86 12.29 -0.11
C LEU A 306 -26.43 11.75 -0.20
N GLU A 307 -25.51 12.55 -0.77
CA GLU A 307 -24.08 12.28 -0.80
C GLU A 307 -23.53 11.98 0.60
N ALA A 308 -23.84 12.82 1.59
CA ALA A 308 -23.35 12.63 2.95
C ALA A 308 -23.70 11.25 3.50
N HIS A 309 -24.94 10.80 3.31
CA HIS A 309 -25.38 9.49 3.78
C HIS A 309 -24.74 8.34 3.00
N ILE A 310 -24.65 8.45 1.67
CA ILE A 310 -24.02 7.42 0.83
C ILE A 310 -22.55 7.25 1.19
N VAL A 311 -21.80 8.36 1.25
CA VAL A 311 -20.37 8.37 1.57
C VAL A 311 -20.13 7.84 2.99
N LEU A 312 -20.94 8.25 3.97
CA LEU A 312 -20.84 7.76 5.34
C LEU A 312 -21.06 6.24 5.42
N VAL A 313 -22.13 5.72 4.81
CA VAL A 313 -22.44 4.29 4.83
C VAL A 313 -21.33 3.47 4.17
N LEU A 314 -20.83 3.93 3.03
CA LEU A 314 -19.75 3.25 2.30
C LEU A 314 -18.46 3.24 3.12
N LEU A 315 -18.03 4.38 3.65
CA LEU A 315 -16.80 4.49 4.43
C LEU A 315 -16.86 3.77 5.78
N LEU A 316 -18.01 3.77 6.45
CA LEU A 316 -18.21 2.95 7.66
C LEU A 316 -18.19 1.45 7.33
N GLY A 317 -18.74 1.05 6.18
CA GLY A 317 -18.62 -0.32 5.67
C GLY A 317 -17.16 -0.72 5.44
N VAL A 318 -16.37 0.16 4.83
CA VAL A 318 -14.91 -0.03 4.64
C VAL A 318 -14.19 -0.11 5.98
N ALA A 319 -14.45 0.81 6.91
CA ALA A 319 -13.85 0.79 8.24
C ALA A 319 -14.18 -0.51 8.99
N SER A 320 -15.42 -0.99 8.88
CA SER A 320 -15.85 -2.26 9.47
C SER A 320 -15.14 -3.45 8.81
N ALA A 321 -14.98 -3.46 7.49
CA ALA A 321 -14.25 -4.50 6.78
C ALA A 321 -12.76 -4.54 7.18
N ILE A 322 -12.11 -3.38 7.32
CA ILE A 322 -10.72 -3.27 7.80
C ILE A 322 -10.59 -3.80 9.23
N TYR A 323 -11.52 -3.43 10.12
CA TYR A 323 -11.53 -3.88 11.50
C TYR A 323 -11.70 -5.40 11.64
N HIS A 324 -12.54 -6.01 10.81
CA HIS A 324 -12.85 -7.44 10.84
C HIS A 324 -11.96 -8.30 9.92
N LEU A 325 -10.92 -7.72 9.30
CA LEU A 325 -10.03 -8.46 8.40
C LEU A 325 -9.25 -9.57 9.14
N LEU A 326 -8.84 -9.30 10.38
CA LEU A 326 -8.09 -10.23 11.26
C LEU A 326 -8.80 -10.37 12.63
N PRO A 327 -9.92 -11.10 12.71
CA PRO A 327 -10.69 -11.22 13.94
C PRO A 327 -10.01 -12.16 14.94
N ALA A 328 -10.32 -12.01 16.23
CA ALA A 328 -9.98 -13.04 17.22
C ALA A 328 -10.90 -14.26 17.06
N LEU A 329 -10.34 -15.45 17.29
CA LEU A 329 -11.04 -16.71 17.01
C LEU A 329 -10.98 -17.64 18.22
N GLU A 330 -12.04 -18.41 18.39
CA GLU A 330 -12.14 -19.45 19.40
C GLU A 330 -12.74 -20.70 18.75
N ALA A 331 -11.99 -21.79 18.72
CA ALA A 331 -12.54 -23.08 18.31
C ALA A 331 -13.25 -23.70 19.52
N ARG A 332 -14.57 -23.88 19.40
CA ARG A 332 -15.43 -24.51 20.40
C ARG A 332 -15.97 -25.83 19.86
N HIS A 333 -16.49 -26.69 20.73
CA HIS A 333 -17.17 -27.94 20.36
C HIS A 333 -18.35 -27.68 19.39
N GLU A 334 -19.13 -26.62 19.64
CA GLU A 334 -20.30 -26.26 18.82
C GLU A 334 -19.93 -25.65 17.45
N GLY A 335 -18.74 -25.04 17.32
CA GLY A 335 -18.37 -24.30 16.12
C GLY A 335 -17.16 -23.38 16.27
N LEU A 336 -16.80 -22.71 15.18
CA LEU A 336 -15.80 -21.65 15.16
C LEU A 336 -16.44 -20.34 15.61
N ALA A 337 -16.06 -19.84 16.78
CA ALA A 337 -16.50 -18.55 17.27
C ALA A 337 -15.59 -17.43 16.75
N VAL A 338 -16.18 -16.42 16.14
CA VAL A 338 -15.51 -15.26 15.55
C VAL A 338 -15.86 -14.02 16.35
N ARG A 339 -14.84 -13.29 16.84
CA ARG A 339 -15.05 -12.04 17.58
C ARG A 339 -15.43 -10.91 16.62
N ARG A 340 -16.48 -10.18 16.98
CA ARG A 340 -16.94 -8.97 16.30
C ARG A 340 -17.00 -7.78 17.26
N LEU A 341 -17.37 -6.61 16.71
CA LEU A 341 -17.57 -5.36 17.46
C LEU A 341 -18.44 -5.53 18.73
N ARG A 342 -19.56 -6.28 18.63
CA ARG A 342 -20.55 -6.44 19.72
C ARG A 342 -20.64 -7.86 20.31
N GLY A 343 -19.58 -8.66 20.22
CA GLY A 343 -19.54 -9.99 20.86
C GLY A 343 -18.99 -11.09 19.97
N TRP A 344 -19.26 -12.34 20.35
CA TRP A 344 -18.82 -13.53 19.61
C TRP A 344 -19.97 -14.09 18.77
N THR A 345 -19.70 -14.40 17.51
CA THR A 345 -20.62 -15.14 16.64
C THR A 345 -20.09 -16.55 16.46
N VAL A 346 -20.82 -17.56 16.95
CA VAL A 346 -20.46 -18.97 16.76
C VAL A 346 -20.99 -19.45 15.41
N VAL A 347 -20.10 -19.99 14.58
CA VAL A 347 -20.45 -20.59 13.29
C VAL A 347 -20.33 -22.12 13.41
N PRO A 348 -21.42 -22.88 13.26
CA PRO A 348 -21.39 -24.33 13.38
C PRO A 348 -20.44 -24.98 12.38
N TRP A 349 -19.76 -26.06 12.79
CA TRP A 349 -18.82 -26.81 11.93
C TRP A 349 -19.49 -27.32 10.64
N ALA A 350 -20.76 -27.71 10.71
CA ALA A 350 -21.54 -28.15 9.55
C ALA A 350 -21.73 -27.07 8.45
N ARG A 351 -21.45 -25.79 8.74
CA ARG A 351 -21.53 -24.70 7.74
C ARG A 351 -20.19 -24.43 7.05
N LEU A 352 -19.14 -25.18 7.38
CA LEU A 352 -17.83 -25.01 6.80
C LEU A 352 -17.80 -25.63 5.41
N ARG A 353 -17.47 -24.81 4.41
CA ARG A 353 -17.49 -25.21 3.00
C ARG A 353 -16.10 -25.57 2.50
N ALA A 354 -15.09 -24.76 2.86
CA ALA A 354 -13.71 -25.03 2.48
C ALA A 354 -12.74 -24.41 3.49
N VAL A 355 -11.61 -25.06 3.69
CA VAL A 355 -10.40 -24.61 4.37
C VAL A 355 -9.31 -24.62 3.31
N LYS A 356 -8.87 -23.42 2.95
CA LYS A 356 -7.83 -23.18 1.96
C LYS A 356 -6.58 -22.76 2.69
N VAL A 357 -5.49 -23.48 2.50
CA VAL A 357 -4.18 -23.17 3.09
C VAL A 357 -3.26 -22.73 1.97
N THR A 358 -2.57 -21.62 2.18
CA THR A 358 -1.50 -21.15 1.31
C THR A 358 -0.25 -20.92 2.14
N GLU A 359 0.83 -21.59 1.76
CA GLU A 359 2.14 -21.37 2.34
C GLU A 359 2.80 -20.15 1.67
N LEU A 360 3.14 -19.15 2.48
CA LEU A 360 3.88 -17.98 2.05
C LEU A 360 5.37 -18.14 2.33
N SER A 361 5.78 -18.92 3.32
CA SER A 361 7.17 -19.31 3.54
C SER A 361 7.17 -20.51 4.47
N ALA A 362 8.35 -21.10 4.70
CA ALA A 362 8.53 -22.15 5.71
C ALA A 362 7.95 -21.81 7.10
N ASN A 363 7.78 -20.52 7.41
CA ASN A 363 7.29 -20.02 8.70
C ASN A 363 6.05 -19.13 8.59
N SER A 364 5.46 -18.97 7.41
CA SER A 364 4.25 -18.18 7.22
C SER A 364 3.20 -18.91 6.39
N GLN A 365 2.02 -19.04 6.96
CA GLN A 365 0.86 -19.64 6.30
C GLN A 365 -0.33 -18.70 6.46
N VAL A 366 -1.13 -18.58 5.40
CA VAL A 366 -2.42 -17.90 5.41
C VAL A 366 -3.48 -18.94 5.11
N VAL A 367 -4.50 -18.99 5.96
CA VAL A 367 -5.59 -19.96 5.85
C VAL A 367 -6.90 -19.19 5.68
N LEU A 368 -7.67 -19.52 4.66
CA LEU A 368 -9.03 -19.02 4.49
C LEU A 368 -10.03 -20.12 4.84
N VAL A 369 -10.89 -19.85 5.82
CA VAL A 369 -12.02 -20.71 6.18
C VAL A 369 -13.29 -20.12 5.55
N GLN A 370 -13.76 -20.73 4.47
CA GLN A 370 -14.99 -20.36 3.76
C GLN A 370 -16.20 -21.06 4.36
N LEU A 371 -17.29 -20.32 4.46
CA LEU A 371 -18.51 -20.74 5.11
C LEU A 371 -19.69 -20.65 4.12
N ALA A 372 -20.71 -21.49 4.30
CA ALA A 372 -21.92 -21.45 3.48
C ALA A 372 -22.83 -20.24 3.82
N GLY A 373 -22.66 -19.65 5.01
CA GLY A 373 -23.45 -18.49 5.47
C GLY A 373 -23.28 -18.21 6.96
N GLY A 374 -24.01 -17.22 7.49
CA GLY A 374 -23.97 -16.82 8.91
C GLY A 374 -22.94 -15.76 9.27
N LEU A 375 -22.07 -15.40 8.32
CA LEU A 375 -21.17 -14.25 8.42
C LEU A 375 -21.71 -13.03 7.65
N PRO A 376 -21.32 -11.80 8.04
CA PRO A 376 -21.84 -10.58 7.45
C PRO A 376 -21.23 -10.35 6.07
N LEU A 377 -21.76 -9.38 5.33
CA LEU A 377 -21.24 -9.03 4.01
C LEU A 377 -19.76 -8.65 4.02
N GLU A 378 -19.25 -8.07 5.10
CA GLU A 378 -17.83 -7.67 5.20
C GLU A 378 -16.85 -8.87 5.17
N SER A 379 -17.31 -10.07 5.57
CA SER A 379 -16.53 -11.31 5.45
C SER A 379 -16.41 -11.84 4.01
N ARG A 380 -17.07 -11.22 3.05
CA ARG A 380 -16.85 -11.53 1.63
C ARG A 380 -15.61 -10.82 1.11
N LEU A 381 -15.22 -9.72 1.74
CA LEU A 381 -14.03 -8.95 1.37
C LEU A 381 -12.74 -9.71 1.71
N THR A 382 -12.72 -10.45 2.83
CA THR A 382 -11.60 -11.33 3.22
C THR A 382 -11.37 -12.43 2.18
N SER A 383 -12.42 -13.11 1.72
CA SER A 383 -12.31 -14.10 0.65
C SER A 383 -11.90 -13.45 -0.67
N PHE A 384 -12.48 -12.28 -1.00
CA PHE A 384 -12.12 -11.56 -2.22
C PHE A 384 -10.63 -11.19 -2.25
N LEU A 385 -10.08 -10.74 -1.12
CA LEU A 385 -8.65 -10.44 -1.00
C LEU A 385 -7.76 -11.69 -1.03
N TYR A 386 -8.28 -12.87 -0.71
CA TYR A 386 -7.50 -14.11 -0.68
C TYR A 386 -7.49 -14.81 -2.05
N ASP A 387 -8.65 -15.15 -2.60
CA ASP A 387 -8.80 -15.91 -3.85
C ASP A 387 -9.70 -15.22 -4.90
N GLY A 388 -10.16 -13.98 -4.66
CA GLY A 388 -11.10 -13.29 -5.53
C GLY A 388 -12.55 -13.77 -5.41
N SER A 389 -12.86 -14.69 -4.49
CA SER A 389 -14.22 -15.19 -4.27
C SER A 389 -15.07 -14.25 -3.41
N LEU A 390 -16.36 -14.18 -3.70
CA LEU A 390 -17.35 -13.45 -2.87
C LEU A 390 -18.04 -14.36 -1.83
N SER A 391 -17.51 -15.55 -1.59
CA SER A 391 -17.98 -16.42 -0.52
C SER A 391 -17.63 -15.80 0.85
N PRO A 392 -18.50 -15.89 1.86
CA PRO A 392 -18.15 -15.39 3.19
C PRO A 392 -17.06 -16.27 3.81
N GLY A 393 -15.98 -15.66 4.29
CA GLY A 393 -14.85 -16.40 4.86
C GLY A 393 -14.08 -15.65 5.94
N VAL A 394 -13.34 -16.39 6.74
CA VAL A 394 -12.47 -15.86 7.79
C VAL A 394 -11.03 -16.12 7.41
N LEU A 395 -10.21 -15.07 7.44
CA LEU A 395 -8.79 -15.16 7.18
C LEU A 395 -8.03 -15.37 8.48
N LEU A 396 -7.24 -16.44 8.50
CA LEU A 396 -6.31 -16.87 9.54
C LEU A 396 -4.91 -16.66 9.02
N THR A 397 -4.00 -16.22 9.87
CA THR A 397 -2.57 -16.13 9.52
C THR A 397 -1.74 -16.72 10.64
N SER A 398 -0.57 -17.24 10.29
CA SER A 398 0.40 -17.81 11.25
C SER A 398 0.86 -16.84 12.34
N ALA A 399 0.56 -15.55 12.21
CA ALA A 399 0.82 -14.56 13.24
C ALA A 399 -0.13 -14.67 14.45
N ILE A 400 -1.23 -15.43 14.36
CA ILE A 400 -2.18 -15.60 15.47
C ILE A 400 -1.60 -16.52 16.56
N SER A 401 -1.88 -16.24 17.83
CA SER A 401 -1.44 -17.12 18.92
C SER A 401 -2.10 -18.50 18.80
N ASN A 402 -1.36 -19.58 19.08
CA ASN A 402 -1.86 -20.95 19.01
C ASN A 402 -2.38 -21.35 17.61
N PHE A 403 -1.76 -20.81 16.55
CA PHE A 403 -2.14 -21.07 15.16
C PHE A 403 -2.23 -22.57 14.83
N GLU A 404 -1.19 -23.34 15.12
CA GLU A 404 -1.14 -24.78 14.83
C GLU A 404 -2.25 -25.56 15.56
N ALA A 405 -2.46 -25.29 16.86
CA ALA A 405 -3.51 -25.92 17.64
C ALA A 405 -4.92 -25.59 17.11
N LEU A 406 -5.14 -24.35 16.68
CA LEU A 406 -6.40 -23.95 16.06
C LEU A 406 -6.60 -24.63 14.70
N LEU A 407 -5.57 -24.64 13.85
CA LEU A 407 -5.63 -25.27 12.53
C LEU A 407 -5.88 -26.78 12.66
N GLN A 408 -5.15 -27.47 13.55
CA GLN A 408 -5.37 -28.88 13.85
C GLN A 408 -6.80 -29.14 14.29
N ARG A 409 -7.35 -28.32 15.19
CA ARG A 409 -8.74 -28.48 15.64
C ARG A 409 -9.73 -28.27 14.49
N VAL A 410 -9.55 -27.24 13.67
CA VAL A 410 -10.40 -26.99 12.49
C VAL A 410 -10.34 -28.17 11.53
N VAL A 411 -9.14 -28.69 11.22
CA VAL A 411 -8.97 -29.85 10.32
C VAL A 411 -9.64 -31.09 10.89
N VAL A 412 -9.46 -31.39 12.17
CA VAL A 412 -10.11 -32.54 12.84
C VAL A 412 -11.63 -32.43 12.79
N GLU A 413 -12.21 -31.25 13.07
CA GLU A 413 -13.66 -31.08 13.05
C GLU A 413 -14.22 -31.09 11.62
N VAL A 414 -13.49 -30.56 10.64
CA VAL A 414 -13.87 -30.64 9.22
C VAL A 414 -13.93 -32.08 8.73
N MET A 415 -12.96 -32.91 9.12
CA MET A 415 -12.94 -34.34 8.79
C MET A 415 -14.07 -35.14 9.47
N ARG A 416 -14.61 -34.64 10.58
CA ARG A 416 -15.75 -35.27 11.30
C ARG A 416 -17.11 -34.96 10.67
N TYR A 417 -17.24 -33.85 9.95
CA TYR A 417 -18.48 -33.42 9.30
C TYR A 417 -18.32 -33.26 7.77
N PRO A 418 -18.03 -34.34 7.01
CA PRO A 418 -18.03 -34.27 5.56
C PRO A 418 -19.45 -33.93 5.03
N PRO A 419 -19.59 -33.05 4.02
CA PRO A 419 -20.87 -32.71 3.45
C PRO A 419 -21.48 -33.94 2.79
N GLU A 420 -22.76 -34.19 3.03
CA GLU A 420 -23.52 -35.35 2.54
C GLU A 420 -23.69 -35.40 1.00
N THR A 421 -23.02 -34.52 0.24
CA THR A 421 -23.21 -34.36 -1.20
C THR A 421 -21.88 -34.11 -1.93
N SER A 422 -20.91 -35.02 -1.78
CA SER A 422 -19.72 -35.04 -2.64
C SER A 422 -20.08 -35.56 -4.05
N ALA A 423 -20.68 -34.70 -4.87
CA ALA A 423 -20.63 -34.84 -6.32
C ALA A 423 -19.17 -34.69 -6.78
N PRO A 424 -18.70 -35.44 -7.79
CA PRO A 424 -17.29 -35.52 -8.20
C PRO A 424 -16.67 -34.18 -8.68
N GLU A 425 -17.46 -33.11 -8.85
CA GLU A 425 -17.01 -31.79 -9.30
C GLU A 425 -16.81 -30.76 -8.18
N GLN A 426 -17.13 -31.07 -6.92
CA GLN A 426 -16.88 -30.12 -5.82
C GLN A 426 -15.43 -30.21 -5.34
N PRO A 427 -14.70 -29.08 -5.27
CA PRO A 427 -13.32 -29.10 -4.81
C PRO A 427 -13.25 -29.53 -3.34
N PRO A 428 -12.17 -30.23 -2.92
CA PRO A 428 -12.09 -30.80 -1.59
C PRO A 428 -12.23 -29.72 -0.51
N ILE A 429 -12.86 -30.08 0.60
CA ILE A 429 -13.08 -29.16 1.74
C ILE A 429 -11.74 -28.69 2.28
N PHE A 430 -10.71 -29.52 2.32
CA PHE A 430 -9.36 -29.12 2.70
C PHE A 430 -8.45 -29.06 1.47
N GLN A 431 -7.84 -27.90 1.23
CA GLN A 431 -6.89 -27.66 0.15
C GLN A 431 -5.58 -27.18 0.75
N SER A 432 -4.56 -28.06 0.76
CA SER A 432 -3.23 -27.74 1.30
C SER A 432 -2.42 -26.77 0.43
N ASP A 433 -2.79 -26.61 -0.84
CA ASP A 433 -2.19 -25.68 -1.81
C ASP A 433 -3.26 -24.88 -2.55
N ALA A 434 -4.06 -24.14 -1.79
CA ALA A 434 -5.14 -23.38 -2.38
C ALA A 434 -4.62 -22.26 -3.30
N ARG A 435 -5.21 -22.16 -4.49
CA ARG A 435 -4.97 -21.10 -5.48
C ARG A 435 -5.43 -19.75 -4.93
N SER A 436 -4.54 -19.06 -4.22
CA SER A 436 -4.76 -17.69 -3.74
C SER A 436 -3.96 -16.72 -4.60
N ASP A 437 -4.23 -16.72 -5.91
CA ASP A 437 -3.39 -16.03 -6.90
C ASP A 437 -3.29 -14.54 -6.60
N LEU A 438 -4.37 -13.88 -6.16
CA LEU A 438 -4.34 -12.45 -5.80
C LEU A 438 -3.37 -12.19 -4.64
N LEU A 439 -3.45 -13.01 -3.60
CA LEU A 439 -2.59 -12.89 -2.42
C LEU A 439 -1.13 -13.24 -2.75
N LEU A 440 -0.89 -14.31 -3.51
CA LEU A 440 0.45 -14.71 -3.93
C LEU A 440 1.07 -13.71 -4.90
N LEU A 441 0.33 -13.20 -5.88
CA LEU A 441 0.80 -12.16 -6.79
C LEU A 441 1.09 -10.85 -6.05
N GLY A 442 0.37 -10.55 -4.97
CA GLY A 442 0.62 -9.36 -4.14
C GLY A 442 1.82 -9.50 -3.20
N LEU A 443 2.06 -10.70 -2.65
CA LEU A 443 3.08 -10.93 -1.61
C LEU A 443 4.36 -11.60 -2.11
N GLN A 444 4.26 -12.41 -3.16
CA GLN A 444 5.31 -13.25 -3.77
C GLN A 444 5.19 -13.26 -5.29
N SER A 445 5.16 -12.06 -5.88
CA SER A 445 4.88 -11.88 -7.30
C SER A 445 5.75 -12.75 -8.22
N SER A 446 7.05 -12.92 -7.94
CA SER A 446 7.93 -13.73 -8.78
C SER A 446 7.51 -15.20 -8.83
N ILE A 447 7.41 -15.85 -7.67
CA ILE A 447 7.04 -17.28 -7.55
C ILE A 447 5.65 -17.52 -8.14
N ALA A 448 4.70 -16.62 -7.86
CA ALA A 448 3.35 -16.71 -8.37
C ALA A 448 3.29 -16.57 -9.90
N ILE A 449 4.03 -15.63 -10.47
CA ILE A 449 4.13 -15.42 -11.91
C ILE A 449 4.79 -16.63 -12.57
N ASP A 450 5.92 -17.10 -12.06
CA ASP A 450 6.65 -18.25 -12.62
C ASP A 450 5.74 -19.49 -12.66
N ARG A 451 5.01 -19.75 -11.57
CA ARG A 451 4.01 -20.82 -11.50
C ARG A 451 2.90 -20.64 -12.54
N LEU A 452 2.31 -19.44 -12.66
CA LEU A 452 1.24 -19.19 -13.64
C LEU A 452 1.74 -19.36 -15.08
N VAL A 453 2.98 -18.98 -15.37
CA VAL A 453 3.61 -19.17 -16.68
C VAL A 453 3.85 -20.65 -16.93
N GLU A 454 4.38 -21.40 -15.96
CA GLU A 454 4.60 -22.84 -16.07
C GLU A 454 3.29 -23.62 -16.26
N GLU A 455 2.26 -23.30 -15.47
CA GLU A 455 0.91 -23.87 -15.64
C GLU A 455 0.33 -23.53 -17.01
N SER A 456 0.54 -22.30 -17.50
CA SER A 456 0.12 -21.92 -18.84
C SER A 456 0.89 -22.70 -19.91
N ARG A 457 2.20 -22.90 -19.75
CA ARG A 457 3.03 -23.65 -20.70
C ARG A 457 2.68 -25.13 -20.75
N ALA A 458 2.33 -25.72 -19.61
CA ALA A 458 1.90 -27.11 -19.52
C ALA A 458 0.61 -27.39 -20.32
N ASP A 459 -0.25 -26.38 -20.48
CA ASP A 459 -1.45 -26.47 -21.29
C ASP A 459 -1.21 -25.92 -22.71
N ALA A 460 -1.01 -26.82 -23.67
CA ALA A 460 -0.78 -26.47 -25.08
C ALA A 460 -1.90 -25.61 -25.68
N SER A 461 -3.11 -25.66 -25.13
CA SER A 461 -4.25 -24.90 -25.63
C SER A 461 -4.19 -23.40 -25.30
N THR A 462 -3.30 -22.99 -24.38
CA THR A 462 -3.01 -21.57 -24.07
C THR A 462 -2.20 -20.87 -25.15
N HIS A 463 -1.50 -21.62 -25.99
CA HIS A 463 -0.70 -21.07 -27.07
C HIS A 463 -1.59 -20.49 -28.19
N ALA A 464 -2.75 -21.10 -28.41
CA ALA A 464 -3.71 -20.67 -29.41
C ALA A 464 -4.71 -19.62 -28.87
N PHE A 465 -5.22 -18.78 -29.76
CA PHE A 465 -6.29 -17.87 -29.43
C PHE A 465 -7.62 -18.64 -29.24
N GLN A 466 -8.23 -18.53 -28.07
CA GLN A 466 -9.47 -19.20 -27.68
C GLN A 466 -10.43 -18.21 -27.05
N MET A 467 -11.59 -18.02 -27.70
CA MET A 467 -12.61 -17.07 -27.23
C MET A 467 -13.10 -17.38 -25.81
N GLY A 468 -13.26 -18.66 -25.45
CA GLY A 468 -13.73 -19.05 -24.12
C GLY A 468 -12.79 -18.59 -22.99
N ARG A 469 -11.47 -18.73 -23.19
CA ARG A 469 -10.46 -18.27 -22.22
C ARG A 469 -10.34 -16.75 -22.20
N LEU A 470 -10.48 -16.11 -23.36
CA LEU A 470 -10.53 -14.65 -23.46
C LEU A 470 -11.69 -14.09 -22.62
N LEU A 471 -12.88 -14.69 -22.71
CA LEU A 471 -14.03 -14.32 -21.88
C LEU A 471 -13.81 -14.55 -20.38
N GLN A 472 -12.99 -15.54 -20.00
CA GLN A 472 -12.59 -15.73 -18.61
C GLN A 472 -11.62 -14.62 -18.15
N ALA A 473 -10.66 -14.24 -19.00
CA ALA A 473 -9.71 -13.14 -18.77
C ALA A 473 -10.39 -11.75 -18.79
N LEU A 474 -11.58 -11.63 -19.37
CA LEU A 474 -12.38 -10.40 -19.32
C LEU A 474 -12.79 -10.02 -17.88
N LYS A 475 -13.05 -11.00 -17.01
CA LYS A 475 -13.45 -10.72 -15.62
C LYS A 475 -12.37 -9.94 -14.84
N PRO A 476 -11.09 -10.40 -14.76
CA PRO A 476 -10.04 -9.63 -14.11
C PRO A 476 -9.74 -8.31 -14.83
N ALA A 477 -9.77 -8.28 -16.17
CA ALA A 477 -9.58 -7.05 -16.94
C ALA A 477 -10.66 -5.99 -16.62
N PHE A 478 -11.92 -6.40 -16.54
CA PHE A 478 -13.03 -5.53 -16.17
C PHE A 478 -12.90 -5.01 -14.74
N ALA A 479 -12.49 -5.86 -13.79
CA ALA A 479 -12.26 -5.44 -12.41
C ALA A 479 -11.19 -4.33 -12.33
N LEU A 480 -10.10 -4.46 -13.09
CA LEU A 480 -9.04 -3.45 -13.19
C LEU A 480 -9.53 -2.15 -13.82
N ALA A 481 -10.33 -2.24 -14.88
CA ALA A 481 -10.88 -1.09 -15.59
C ALA A 481 -11.96 -0.34 -14.79
N LEU A 482 -12.67 -1.02 -13.89
CA LEU A 482 -13.76 -0.45 -13.12
C LEU A 482 -13.31 0.63 -12.14
N LEU A 483 -12.15 0.48 -11.49
CA LEU A 483 -11.71 1.42 -10.45
C LEU A 483 -11.38 2.82 -11.01
N PRO A 484 -10.66 3.00 -12.13
CA PRO A 484 -10.50 4.31 -12.78
C PRO A 484 -11.84 4.97 -13.14
N ALA A 485 -12.81 4.19 -13.64
CA ALA A 485 -14.15 4.70 -13.95
C ALA A 485 -14.90 5.17 -12.69
N LEU A 486 -14.83 4.40 -11.61
CA LEU A 486 -15.40 4.78 -10.32
C LEU A 486 -14.71 6.01 -9.72
N LEU A 487 -13.42 6.22 -9.96
CA LEU A 487 -12.71 7.42 -9.54
C LEU A 487 -13.24 8.68 -10.26
N ILE A 488 -13.42 8.64 -11.58
CA ILE A 488 -14.05 9.76 -12.33
C ILE A 488 -15.46 10.02 -11.81
N PHE A 489 -16.26 8.97 -11.67
CA PHE A 489 -17.63 9.10 -11.18
C PHE A 489 -17.65 9.73 -9.79
N SER A 490 -16.79 9.26 -8.88
CA SER A 490 -16.75 9.72 -7.50
C SER A 490 -16.21 11.13 -7.37
N ASP A 491 -15.20 11.52 -8.15
CA ASP A 491 -14.69 12.89 -8.16
C ASP A 491 -15.79 13.87 -8.62
N ARG A 492 -16.46 13.59 -9.74
CA ARG A 492 -17.55 14.46 -10.23
C ARG A 492 -18.74 14.49 -9.28
N SER A 493 -19.17 13.32 -8.79
CA SER A 493 -20.41 13.21 -8.04
C SER A 493 -20.29 13.61 -6.56
N PHE A 494 -19.19 13.22 -5.90
CA PHE A 494 -19.01 13.33 -4.45
C PHE A 494 -17.90 14.30 -4.03
N VAL A 495 -17.09 14.79 -4.96
CA VAL A 495 -16.05 15.78 -4.64
C VAL A 495 -16.42 17.14 -5.23
N GLN A 496 -16.92 17.16 -6.47
CA GLN A 496 -17.41 18.37 -7.12
C GLN A 496 -18.90 18.62 -6.84
N HIS A 497 -19.58 17.72 -6.12
CA HIS A 497 -20.98 17.82 -5.71
C HIS A 497 -21.97 17.98 -6.88
N VAL A 498 -21.63 17.44 -8.05
CA VAL A 498 -22.48 17.47 -9.24
C VAL A 498 -23.45 16.29 -9.20
N ILE A 499 -24.74 16.54 -9.47
CA ILE A 499 -25.73 15.46 -9.57
C ILE A 499 -25.29 14.49 -10.68
N PRO A 500 -25.30 13.18 -10.43
CA PRO A 500 -25.07 12.18 -11.47
C PRO A 500 -26.07 12.37 -12.61
N ASP A 501 -25.57 12.81 -13.76
CA ASP A 501 -26.34 12.92 -14.99
C ASP A 501 -25.84 11.91 -16.04
N GLY A 502 -26.52 11.88 -17.20
CA GLY A 502 -26.11 11.00 -18.31
C GLY A 502 -24.69 11.31 -18.80
N ARG A 503 -24.18 12.53 -18.62
CA ARG A 503 -22.83 12.93 -19.05
C ARG A 503 -21.76 12.33 -18.13
N ILE A 504 -21.96 12.36 -16.81
CA ILE A 504 -21.07 11.71 -15.86
C ILE A 504 -21.07 10.20 -16.06
N ALA A 505 -22.25 9.60 -16.28
CA ALA A 505 -22.35 8.18 -16.60
C ALA A 505 -21.63 7.83 -17.91
N ALA A 506 -21.78 8.66 -18.96
CA ALA A 506 -21.06 8.48 -20.21
C ALA A 506 -19.55 8.66 -20.06
N ALA A 507 -19.08 9.64 -19.28
CA ALA A 507 -17.66 9.84 -19.00
C ALA A 507 -17.06 8.65 -18.24
N ALA A 508 -17.76 8.14 -17.23
CA ALA A 508 -17.35 6.94 -16.50
C ALA A 508 -17.32 5.70 -17.41
N LEU A 509 -18.29 5.56 -18.32
CA LEU A 509 -18.32 4.49 -19.31
C LEU A 509 -17.16 4.60 -20.31
N VAL A 510 -16.87 5.80 -20.83
CA VAL A 510 -15.73 6.03 -21.72
C VAL A 510 -14.43 5.69 -21.00
N MET A 511 -14.28 6.10 -19.73
CA MET A 511 -13.12 5.76 -18.92
C MET A 511 -12.99 4.26 -18.68
N LEU A 512 -14.10 3.57 -18.44
CA LEU A 512 -14.12 2.11 -18.31
C LEU A 512 -13.65 1.44 -19.61
N LEU A 513 -14.15 1.88 -20.77
CA LEU A 513 -13.76 1.35 -22.07
C LEU A 513 -12.28 1.62 -22.40
N LEU A 514 -11.80 2.84 -22.10
CA LEU A 514 -10.39 3.20 -22.26
C LEU A 514 -9.50 2.37 -21.33
N ALA A 515 -9.87 2.21 -20.07
CA ALA A 515 -9.10 1.38 -19.14
C ALA A 515 -9.11 -0.11 -19.55
N LEU A 516 -10.22 -0.60 -20.09
CA LEU A 516 -10.32 -1.97 -20.61
C LEU A 516 -9.42 -2.18 -21.83
N LEU A 517 -9.17 -1.14 -22.62
CA LEU A 517 -8.31 -1.18 -23.81
C LEU A 517 -6.83 -1.42 -23.46
N GLU A 518 -6.40 -1.14 -22.23
CA GLU A 518 -5.04 -1.46 -21.75
C GLU A 518 -4.70 -2.92 -22.02
N TRP A 519 -5.61 -3.82 -21.70
CA TRP A 519 -5.39 -5.25 -21.78
C TRP A 519 -5.01 -5.71 -23.20
N PRO A 520 -5.86 -5.56 -24.24
CA PRO A 520 -5.51 -6.02 -25.57
C PRO A 520 -4.31 -5.26 -26.15
N LEU A 521 -4.14 -3.97 -25.85
CA LEU A 521 -3.01 -3.18 -26.37
C LEU A 521 -1.67 -3.63 -25.79
N VAL A 522 -1.60 -3.87 -24.47
CA VAL A 522 -0.36 -4.32 -23.83
C VAL A 522 -0.01 -5.73 -24.30
N SER A 523 -0.99 -6.64 -24.36
CA SER A 523 -0.77 -7.99 -24.86
C SER A 523 -0.28 -8.00 -26.31
N LEU A 524 -0.92 -7.24 -27.22
CA LEU A 524 -0.48 -7.13 -28.62
C LEU A 524 0.89 -6.47 -28.76
N GLY A 525 1.14 -5.40 -28.01
CA GLY A 525 2.42 -4.68 -28.05
C GLY A 525 3.59 -5.57 -27.65
N VAL A 526 3.39 -6.42 -26.63
CA VAL A 526 4.42 -7.36 -26.18
C VAL A 526 4.61 -8.51 -27.15
N ILE A 527 3.54 -9.07 -27.73
CA ILE A 527 3.64 -10.09 -28.79
C ILE A 527 4.41 -9.54 -29.99
N ALA A 528 4.08 -8.32 -30.44
CA ALA A 528 4.79 -7.69 -31.55
C ALA A 528 6.28 -7.46 -31.24
N LEU A 529 6.61 -7.03 -30.01
CA LEU A 529 8.00 -6.88 -29.59
C LEU A 529 8.75 -8.22 -29.58
N ASP A 530 8.10 -9.31 -29.15
CA ASP A 530 8.68 -10.65 -29.16
C ASP A 530 8.97 -11.12 -30.59
N GLU A 531 7.99 -11.03 -31.49
CA GLU A 531 8.16 -11.32 -32.91
C GLU A 531 9.29 -10.50 -33.55
N MET A 532 9.36 -9.19 -33.25
CA MET A 532 10.41 -8.29 -33.75
C MET A 532 11.80 -8.63 -33.20
N SER A 533 11.88 -9.23 -32.02
CA SER A 533 13.14 -9.64 -31.39
C SER A 533 13.66 -11.00 -31.88
N GLY A 534 12.94 -11.65 -32.81
CA GLY A 534 13.24 -12.99 -33.31
C GLY A 534 12.67 -14.11 -32.43
N GLY A 535 11.75 -13.79 -31.50
CA GLY A 535 10.97 -14.73 -30.72
C GLY A 535 9.70 -15.20 -31.43
N GLY A 536 8.62 -15.43 -30.68
CA GLY A 536 7.30 -15.84 -31.17
C GLY A 536 6.77 -17.16 -30.63
N GLU A 537 7.47 -17.79 -29.66
CA GLU A 537 7.15 -19.14 -29.16
C GLU A 537 5.99 -19.19 -28.16
N GLU A 538 5.56 -18.03 -27.63
CA GLU A 538 4.56 -17.97 -26.55
C GLU A 538 3.13 -17.70 -27.06
N GLY A 539 2.97 -17.30 -28.33
CA GLY A 539 1.67 -17.13 -28.98
C GLY A 539 0.70 -16.20 -28.23
N ALA A 540 -0.51 -16.69 -27.96
CA ALA A 540 -1.59 -15.90 -27.35
C ALA A 540 -1.54 -15.82 -25.80
N ARG A 541 -0.57 -16.44 -25.14
CA ARG A 541 -0.47 -16.50 -23.65
C ARG A 541 -0.51 -15.13 -22.96
N PRO A 542 0.08 -14.04 -23.50
CA PRO A 542 -0.04 -12.71 -22.90
C PRO A 542 -1.48 -12.22 -22.73
N PHE A 543 -2.42 -12.64 -23.58
CA PHE A 543 -3.82 -12.24 -23.43
C PHE A 543 -4.49 -12.84 -22.19
N TYR A 544 -4.09 -14.04 -21.77
CA TYR A 544 -4.74 -14.70 -20.64
C TYR A 544 -4.07 -14.34 -19.32
N LEU A 545 -2.74 -14.25 -19.32
CA LEU A 545 -1.95 -14.05 -18.10
C LEU A 545 -1.90 -12.59 -17.66
N TYR A 546 -1.85 -11.64 -18.60
CA TYR A 546 -1.70 -10.23 -18.25
C TYR A 546 -2.74 -9.72 -17.24
N PRO A 547 -4.06 -9.79 -17.50
CA PRO A 547 -5.04 -9.21 -16.58
C PRO A 547 -5.07 -9.92 -15.22
N LEU A 548 -4.74 -11.22 -15.16
CA LEU A 548 -4.63 -11.97 -13.91
C LEU A 548 -3.47 -11.48 -13.07
N VAL A 549 -2.28 -11.37 -13.67
CA VAL A 549 -1.07 -10.91 -12.98
C VAL A 549 -1.24 -9.49 -12.45
N GLN A 550 -2.05 -8.65 -13.11
CA GLN A 550 -2.28 -7.27 -12.69
C GLN A 550 -3.30 -7.07 -11.57
N LEU A 551 -4.04 -8.11 -11.14
CA LEU A 551 -5.04 -8.00 -10.08
C LEU A 551 -4.58 -7.34 -8.76
N PRO A 552 -3.33 -7.51 -8.27
CA PRO A 552 -2.89 -6.85 -7.04
C PRO A 552 -2.96 -5.32 -7.10
N ARG A 553 -2.93 -4.72 -8.31
CA ARG A 553 -3.12 -3.28 -8.52
C ARG A 553 -4.47 -2.76 -8.04
N LEU A 554 -5.48 -3.63 -7.89
CA LEU A 554 -6.79 -3.26 -7.36
C LEU A 554 -6.69 -2.69 -5.94
N VAL A 555 -5.73 -3.16 -5.13
CA VAL A 555 -5.56 -2.73 -3.73
C VAL A 555 -5.20 -1.24 -3.62
N PRO A 556 -4.12 -0.74 -4.25
CA PRO A 556 -3.82 0.69 -4.22
C PRO A 556 -4.89 1.53 -4.94
N MET A 557 -5.56 1.01 -5.98
CA MET A 557 -6.69 1.69 -6.61
C MET A 557 -7.92 1.83 -5.71
N LEU A 558 -8.24 0.80 -4.93
CA LEU A 558 -9.31 0.86 -3.95
C LEU A 558 -8.97 1.86 -2.85
N ALA A 559 -7.70 1.90 -2.42
CA ALA A 559 -7.22 2.92 -1.48
C ALA A 559 -7.36 4.33 -2.07
N ALA A 560 -7.04 4.54 -3.35
CA ALA A 560 -7.26 5.80 -4.05
C ALA A 560 -8.74 6.22 -4.00
N LEU A 561 -9.67 5.27 -4.25
CA LEU A 561 -11.10 5.53 -4.21
C LEU A 561 -11.58 5.90 -2.80
N ILE A 562 -11.16 5.17 -1.76
CA ILE A 562 -11.51 5.47 -0.36
C ILE A 562 -11.03 6.88 0.01
N VAL A 563 -9.79 7.22 -0.33
CA VAL A 563 -9.19 8.52 -0.07
C VAL A 563 -9.87 9.65 -0.85
N MET A 564 -10.32 9.37 -2.08
CA MET A 564 -11.13 10.30 -2.87
C MET A 564 -12.45 10.62 -2.18
N LEU A 565 -13.17 9.59 -1.70
CA LEU A 565 -14.43 9.74 -0.99
C LEU A 565 -14.28 10.48 0.35
N LEU A 566 -13.10 10.39 0.97
CA LEU A 566 -12.74 11.20 2.14
C LEU A 566 -12.46 12.68 1.80
N GLY A 567 -12.38 13.04 0.52
CA GLY A 567 -12.10 14.40 0.04
C GLY A 567 -10.61 14.74 -0.02
N ALA A 568 -9.71 13.75 0.02
CA ALA A 568 -8.25 13.95 -0.03
C ALA A 568 -7.69 13.64 -1.43
N GLN A 569 -8.13 14.39 -2.45
CA GLN A 569 -7.83 14.11 -3.86
C GLN A 569 -6.33 14.00 -4.19
N PRO A 570 -5.41 14.84 -3.64
CA PRO A 570 -3.98 14.71 -3.91
C PRO A 570 -3.43 13.34 -3.49
N LEU A 571 -3.92 12.80 -2.37
CA LEU A 571 -3.50 11.50 -1.88
C LEU A 571 -4.06 10.36 -2.76
N ALA A 572 -5.26 10.51 -3.33
CA ALA A 572 -5.79 9.57 -4.31
C ALA A 572 -4.92 9.49 -5.57
N VAL A 573 -4.40 10.63 -6.06
CA VAL A 573 -3.44 10.66 -7.18
C VAL A 573 -2.14 9.95 -6.83
N ILE A 574 -1.63 10.10 -5.60
CA ILE A 574 -0.44 9.37 -5.13
C ILE A 574 -0.70 7.86 -5.14
N PHE A 575 -1.84 7.39 -4.66
CA PHE A 575 -2.20 5.97 -4.75
C PHE A 575 -2.33 5.47 -6.19
N TRP A 576 -2.75 6.34 -7.13
CA TRP A 576 -2.70 6.02 -8.55
C TRP A 576 -1.29 5.89 -9.09
N LEU A 577 -0.39 6.79 -8.74
CA LEU A 577 1.03 6.67 -9.09
C LEU A 577 1.67 5.40 -8.49
N ILE A 578 1.29 5.01 -7.27
CA ILE A 578 1.71 3.73 -6.67
C ILE A 578 1.22 2.56 -7.52
N THR A 579 -0.03 2.61 -7.99
CA THR A 579 -0.62 1.60 -8.89
C THR A 579 0.16 1.50 -10.20
N ILE A 580 0.60 2.64 -10.76
CA ILE A 580 1.43 2.71 -11.96
C ILE A 580 2.83 2.10 -11.71
N GLY A 581 3.43 2.38 -10.55
CA GLY A 581 4.67 1.73 -10.16
C GLY A 581 4.50 0.21 -10.03
N TRP A 582 3.45 -0.23 -9.34
CA TRP A 582 3.12 -1.65 -9.20
C TRP A 582 2.86 -2.33 -10.55
N SER A 583 2.27 -1.58 -11.47
CA SER A 583 2.01 -1.99 -12.84
C SER A 583 3.25 -2.40 -13.61
N PHE A 584 4.27 -1.54 -13.54
CA PHE A 584 5.58 -1.81 -14.10
C PHE A 584 6.18 -3.12 -13.56
N TRP A 585 6.22 -3.27 -12.24
CA TRP A 585 6.87 -4.42 -11.59
C TRP A 585 6.23 -5.76 -11.96
N LEU A 586 4.89 -5.82 -11.95
CA LEU A 586 4.15 -7.03 -12.28
C LEU A 586 4.24 -7.37 -13.77
N ALA A 587 4.18 -6.36 -14.65
CA ALA A 587 4.33 -6.57 -16.09
C ALA A 587 5.75 -7.03 -16.44
N ALA A 588 6.78 -6.34 -15.92
CA ALA A 588 8.17 -6.75 -16.10
C ALA A 588 8.41 -8.17 -15.57
N GLY A 589 7.88 -8.51 -14.39
CA GLY A 589 7.96 -9.88 -13.86
C GLY A 589 7.35 -10.91 -14.80
N LEU A 590 6.15 -10.64 -15.34
CA LEU A 590 5.49 -11.54 -16.29
C LEU A 590 6.30 -11.71 -17.58
N TRP A 591 6.81 -10.63 -18.17
CA TRP A 591 7.58 -10.72 -19.41
C TRP A 591 8.93 -11.39 -19.20
N GLY A 592 9.57 -11.17 -18.05
CA GLY A 592 10.78 -11.89 -17.67
C GLY A 592 10.53 -13.40 -17.55
N ALA A 593 9.43 -13.82 -16.94
CA ALA A 593 9.10 -15.24 -16.81
C ALA A 593 8.68 -15.89 -18.14
N LEU A 594 7.92 -15.16 -18.96
CA LEU A 594 7.34 -15.66 -20.20
C LEU A 594 8.33 -15.67 -21.37
N TYR A 595 9.27 -14.71 -21.44
CA TYR A 595 10.20 -14.57 -22.56
C TYR A 595 11.69 -14.63 -22.16
N ASP A 596 12.02 -14.80 -20.87
CA ASP A 596 13.40 -14.68 -20.32
C ASP A 596 14.09 -13.36 -20.69
N TRP A 597 13.30 -12.30 -20.89
CA TRP A 597 13.82 -10.97 -21.23
C TRP A 597 14.59 -10.36 -20.06
N ARG A 598 15.71 -9.70 -20.37
CA ARG A 598 16.58 -9.02 -19.39
C ARG A 598 16.97 -7.63 -19.86
N GLY A 599 17.36 -6.78 -18.91
CA GLY A 599 17.89 -5.44 -19.21
C GLY A 599 16.89 -4.54 -19.94
N GLY A 600 17.31 -3.93 -21.04
CA GLY A 600 16.53 -2.90 -21.74
C GLY A 600 15.20 -3.37 -22.31
N GLN A 601 15.11 -4.61 -22.82
CA GLN A 601 13.86 -5.18 -23.34
C GLN A 601 12.81 -5.36 -22.23
N LEU A 602 13.25 -5.83 -21.06
CA LEU A 602 12.40 -5.97 -19.87
C LEU A 602 11.90 -4.61 -19.37
N LEU A 603 12.77 -3.61 -19.34
CA LEU A 603 12.40 -2.24 -18.97
C LEU A 603 11.41 -1.64 -19.97
N GLY A 604 11.68 -1.76 -21.27
CA GLY A 604 10.83 -1.22 -22.32
C GLY A 604 9.43 -1.83 -22.34
N SER A 605 9.34 -3.16 -22.25
CA SER A 605 8.06 -3.87 -22.22
C SER A 605 7.28 -3.64 -20.92
N GLY A 606 7.97 -3.52 -19.77
CA GLY A 606 7.35 -3.13 -18.50
C GLY A 606 6.80 -1.70 -18.50
N LEU A 607 7.35 -0.79 -19.32
CA LEU A 607 6.89 0.59 -19.46
C LEU A 607 5.62 0.75 -20.30
N ILE A 608 5.26 -0.22 -21.14
CA ILE A 608 4.05 -0.13 -21.98
C ILE A 608 2.78 0.14 -21.14
N PRO A 609 2.46 -0.67 -20.10
CA PRO A 609 1.29 -0.40 -19.27
C PRO A 609 1.45 0.86 -18.40
N VAL A 610 2.68 1.28 -18.09
CA VAL A 610 2.95 2.53 -17.37
C VAL A 610 2.53 3.73 -18.20
N VAL A 611 2.94 3.78 -19.46
CA VAL A 611 2.57 4.87 -20.38
C VAL A 611 1.07 4.93 -20.54
N PHE A 612 0.41 3.78 -20.74
CA PHE A 612 -1.04 3.72 -20.87
C PHE A 612 -1.75 4.26 -19.61
N GLN A 613 -1.35 3.78 -18.44
CA GLN A 613 -1.95 4.23 -17.17
C GLN A 613 -1.65 5.70 -16.87
N LEU A 614 -0.47 6.22 -17.25
CA LEU A 614 -0.18 7.65 -17.17
C LEU A 614 -1.08 8.47 -18.10
N MET A 615 -1.34 8.00 -19.33
CA MET A 615 -2.31 8.65 -20.22
C MET A 615 -3.72 8.66 -19.61
N LEU A 616 -4.16 7.55 -18.99
CA LEU A 616 -5.44 7.51 -18.28
C LEU A 616 -5.48 8.51 -17.11
N LEU A 617 -4.41 8.57 -16.32
CA LEU A 617 -4.30 9.51 -15.20
C LEU A 617 -4.29 10.96 -15.69
N ILE A 618 -3.57 11.27 -16.78
CA ILE A 618 -3.58 12.60 -17.39
C ILE A 618 -4.97 12.93 -17.91
N GLY A 619 -5.63 12.01 -18.63
CA GLY A 619 -7.00 12.16 -19.09
C GLY A 619 -7.97 12.43 -17.94
N TYR A 620 -7.84 11.68 -16.83
CA TYR A 620 -8.56 11.92 -15.59
C TYR A 620 -8.33 13.34 -15.05
N LEU A 621 -7.08 13.80 -14.97
CA LEU A 621 -6.73 15.12 -14.46
C LEU A 621 -7.22 16.25 -15.37
N VAL A 622 -7.20 16.07 -16.68
CA VAL A 622 -7.73 17.02 -17.66
C VAL A 622 -9.25 17.10 -17.59
N VAL A 623 -9.94 15.97 -17.48
CA VAL A 623 -11.39 15.96 -17.28
C VAL A 623 -11.76 16.58 -15.94
N ARG A 624 -10.88 16.52 -14.94
CA ARG A 624 -11.13 17.10 -13.62
C ARG A 624 -10.94 18.63 -13.59
N ALA A 625 -9.93 19.14 -14.27
CA ALA A 625 -9.60 20.58 -14.35
C ALA A 625 -10.75 21.37 -14.98
#